data_AF-A0A2N2MFR2-F1
#
_entry.id   AF-A0A2N2MFR2-F1
#
_cell.length_a   1.000
_cell.length_b   1.000
_cell.length_c   1.000
_cell.angle_alpha   90.00
_cell.angle_beta   90.00
_cell.angle_gamma   90.00
#
_symmetry.space_group_name_H-M   'P 1'
#
loop_
_entity.id
_entity.type
_entity.pdbx_description
1 polymer ?
#
loop_
_entity_poly.entity_id
_entity_poly.type
_entity_poly.pdbx_seq_one_letter_code
_entity_poly.pdbx_strand_id
1 'polypeptide(L)' 'LTPQISWLQAGAIFGAGLALGFVALISAIKQGQVCANGIASIGAGYNVFGNTLILAVFPELYAIIAFAATFLISASL' A
#
# COMPACT_ATOMS: atom_id res chain seq x y z
N LEU A 1 -11.81 12.80 16.76
CA LEU A 1 -11.51 14.24 16.68
C LEU A 1 -12.10 14.90 17.90
N THR A 2 -11.25 15.31 18.85
CA THR A 2 -11.69 16.06 20.03
C THR A 2 -11.72 17.55 19.69
N PRO A 3 -12.58 18.35 20.34
CA PRO A 3 -12.62 19.80 20.14
C PRO A 3 -11.29 20.53 20.39
N GLN A 4 -10.32 19.89 21.06
CA GLN A 4 -9.04 20.47 21.47
C GLN A 4 -7.84 19.99 20.63
N ILE A 5 -8.05 19.54 19.40
CA ILE A 5 -6.94 19.13 18.52
C ILE A 5 -5.98 20.29 18.26
N SER A 6 -4.68 20.08 18.49
CA SER A 6 -3.65 21.06 18.12
C SER A 6 -3.42 21.07 16.61
N TRP A 7 -2.93 22.20 16.07
CA TRP A 7 -2.59 22.33 14.65
C TRP A 7 -1.55 21.30 14.19
N LEU A 8 -0.62 20.92 15.07
CA LEU A 8 0.38 19.88 14.80
C LEU A 8 -0.29 18.50 14.65
N GLN A 9 -1.22 18.15 15.54
CA GLN A 9 -1.96 16.89 15.46
C GLN A 9 -2.85 16.82 14.22
N ALA A 10 -3.54 17.92 13.89
CA ALA A 10 -4.35 18.00 12.68
C ALA A 10 -3.50 17.83 11.41
N GLY A 11 -2.32 18.48 11.37
CA GLY A 11 -1.36 18.34 10.27
C GLY A 11 -0.79 16.91 10.15
N ALA A 12 -0.50 16.26 11.28
CA ALA A 12 0.00 14.89 11.31
C ALA A 12 -1.03 13.88 10.77
N ILE A 13 -2.31 13.98 11.17
CA ILE A 13 -3.39 13.13 10.66
C ILE A 13 -3.59 13.33 9.16
N PHE A 14 -3.64 14.59 8.72
CA PHE A 14 -3.83 14.92 7.31
C PHE A 14 -2.65 14.41 6.45
N GLY A 15 -1.42 14.68 6.88
CA GLY A 15 -0.21 14.23 6.19
C GLY A 15 -0.10 12.71 6.12
N ALA A 16 -0.39 12.01 7.23
CA ALA A 16 -0.40 10.56 7.28
C ALA A 16 -1.45 9.96 6.32
N GLY A 17 -2.68 10.47 6.35
CA GLY A 17 -3.75 10.03 5.45
C GLY A 17 -3.44 10.26 3.98
N LEU A 18 -2.88 11.43 3.65
CA LEU A 18 -2.48 11.77 2.28
C LEU A 18 -1.36 10.85 1.79
N ALA A 19 -0.31 10.67 2.59
CA ALA A 19 0.83 9.81 2.25
C ALA A 19 0.39 8.34 2.04
N LEU A 20 -0.43 7.80 2.94
CA LEU A 20 -0.99 6.46 2.79
C LEU A 20 -1.83 6.34 1.52
N GLY A 21 -2.69 7.32 1.24
CA GLY A 21 -3.54 7.32 0.04
C GLY A 21 -2.72 7.21 -1.24
N PHE A 22 -1.65 7.98 -1.37
CA PHE A 22 -0.77 7.92 -2.53
C PHE A 22 0.01 6.60 -2.63
N VAL A 23 0.60 6.13 -1.52
CA VAL A 23 1.38 4.88 -1.52
C VAL A 23 0.48 3.69 -1.83
N ALA A 24 -0.71 3.62 -1.23
CA ALA A 24 -1.68 2.56 -1.48
C ALA A 24 -2.17 2.56 -2.93
N LEU A 25 -2.43 3.75 -3.51
CA LEU A 25 -2.84 3.87 -4.90
C LEU A 25 -1.75 3.35 -5.86
N ILE A 26 -0.50 3.79 -5.68
CA ILE A 26 0.62 3.37 -6.52
C ILE A 26 0.88 1.87 -6.36
N SER A 27 0.84 1.36 -5.12
CA SER A 27 0.97 -0.06 -4.82
C SER A 27 -0.07 -0.90 -5.55
N ALA A 28 -1.35 -0.54 -5.44
CA ALA A 28 -2.45 -1.27 -6.06
C ALA A 28 -2.32 -1.32 -7.59
N ILE A 29 -1.91 -0.22 -8.22
CA ILE A 29 -1.66 -0.19 -9.68
C ILE A 29 -0.56 -1.18 -10.06
N LYS A 30 0.54 -1.21 -9.30
CA LYS A 30 1.68 -2.11 -9.58
C LYS A 30 1.35 -3.57 -9.31
N GLN A 31 0.65 -3.86 -8.23
CA GLN A 31 0.19 -5.22 -7.92
C GLN A 31 -0.76 -5.73 -8.99
N GLY A 32 -1.72 -4.90 -9.43
CA GLY A 32 -2.63 -5.24 -10.53
C GLY A 32 -1.89 -5.56 -11.83
N GLN A 33 -0.85 -4.78 -12.18
CA GLN A 33 0.00 -5.04 -13.34
C GLN A 33 0.74 -6.39 -13.23
N VAL A 34 1.34 -6.68 -12.08
CA VAL A 34 2.07 -7.95 -11.84
C VAL A 34 1.11 -9.14 -11.93
N CYS A 35 -0.05 -9.06 -11.29
CA CYS A 35 -1.05 -10.13 -11.33
C CYS A 35 -1.60 -10.36 -12.75
N ALA A 36 -1.91 -9.28 -13.48
CA ALA A 36 -2.39 -9.38 -14.87
C ALA A 36 -1.36 -10.04 -15.79
N ASN A 37 -0.09 -9.64 -15.68
CA ASN A 37 1.00 -10.24 -16.46
C ASN A 37 1.23 -11.71 -16.10
N GLY A 38 1.09 -12.06 -14.81
CA GLY A 38 1.15 -13.45 -14.38
C GLY A 38 0.04 -14.32 -14.95
N ILE A 39 -1.21 -13.84 -14.92
CA ILE A 39 -2.35 -14.55 -15.53
C ILE A 39 -2.13 -14.75 -17.03
N ALA A 40 -1.68 -13.72 -17.75
CA ALA A 40 -1.38 -13.82 -19.19
C ALA A 40 -0.28 -14.86 -19.46
N SER A 41 0.76 -14.90 -18.63
CA SER A 41 1.87 -15.86 -18.75
C SER A 41 1.44 -17.29 -18.45
N ILE A 42 0.59 -17.49 -17.44
CA ILE A 42 -0.02 -18.80 -17.14
C ILE A 42 -0.88 -19.27 -18.32
N GLY A 43 -1.68 -18.37 -18.90
CA GLY A 43 -2.48 -18.65 -20.09
C GLY A 43 -1.66 -19.02 -21.33
N ALA A 44 -0.41 -18.53 -21.41
CA ALA A 44 0.54 -18.89 -22.46
C ALA A 44 1.30 -20.22 -22.21
N GLY A 45 0.97 -20.94 -21.13
CA GLY A 45 1.56 -22.24 -20.80
C GLY A 45 2.81 -22.19 -19.93
N TYR A 46 3.21 -21.01 -19.42
CA TYR A 46 4.33 -20.89 -18.49
C TYR A 46 3.92 -21.23 -17.04
N ASN A 47 4.73 -22.02 -16.35
CA ASN A 47 4.51 -22.33 -14.93
C ASN A 47 5.05 -21.21 -14.02
N VAL A 48 4.40 -20.04 -14.06
CA VAL A 48 4.81 -18.84 -13.30
C VAL A 48 3.85 -18.46 -12.18
N PHE A 49 2.94 -19.34 -11.78
CA PHE A 49 1.95 -19.05 -10.73
C PHE A 49 2.61 -18.65 -9.40
N GLY A 50 3.54 -19.47 -8.88
CA GLY A 50 4.25 -19.18 -7.63
C GLY A 50 5.14 -17.94 -7.74
N ASN A 51 5.85 -17.78 -8.86
CA ASN A 51 6.70 -16.62 -9.10
C ASN A 51 5.87 -15.32 -9.18
N THR A 52 4.69 -15.36 -9.80
CA THR A 52 3.76 -14.23 -9.85
C THR A 52 3.29 -13.85 -8.45
N LEU A 53 2.92 -14.83 -7.63
CA LEU A 53 2.52 -14.59 -6.23
C LEU A 53 3.63 -13.91 -5.41
N ILE A 54 4.86 -14.40 -5.54
CA ILE A 54 6.03 -13.80 -4.87
C ILE A 54 6.30 -12.38 -5.41
N LEU A 55 6.19 -12.16 -6.72
CA LEU A 55 6.40 -10.84 -7.31
C LEU A 55 5.29 -9.85 -6.94
N ALA A 56 4.05 -10.33 -6.77
CA ALA A 56 2.90 -9.51 -6.41
C ALA A 56 2.94 -9.01 -4.97
N VAL A 57 3.63 -9.72 -4.05
CA VAL A 57 3.76 -9.25 -2.66
C VAL A 57 4.72 -8.07 -2.53
N PHE A 58 5.63 -7.83 -3.48
CA PHE A 58 6.55 -6.68 -3.39
C PHE A 58 5.82 -5.34 -3.46
N PRO A 59 4.96 -5.06 -4.46
CA PRO A 59 4.05 -3.91 -4.41
C PRO A 59 3.30 -3.83 -3.08
N GLU A 60 2.71 -4.94 -2.63
CA GLU A 60 1.90 -4.98 -1.41
C GLU A 60 2.67 -4.60 -0.15
N LEU A 61 3.95 -4.97 -0.07
CA LEU A 61 4.81 -4.63 1.06
C LEU A 61 4.92 -3.10 1.25
N TYR A 62 4.94 -2.32 0.17
CA TYR A 62 4.97 -0.86 0.28
C TYR A 62 3.68 -0.29 0.89
N ALA A 63 2.52 -0.84 0.52
CA ALA A 63 1.24 -0.44 1.11
C ALA A 63 1.17 -0.80 2.60
N ILE A 64 1.62 -2.00 2.99
CA ILE A 64 1.63 -2.44 4.39
C ILE A 64 2.59 -1.59 5.23
N ILE A 65 3.77 -1.24 4.72
CA ILE A 65 4.71 -0.36 5.43
C ILE A 65 4.13 1.04 5.61
N ALA A 66 3.50 1.62 4.58
CA ALA A 66 2.85 2.92 4.70
C ALA A 66 1.68 2.88 5.69
N PHE A 67 0.88 1.81 5.69
CA PHE A 67 -0.16 1.58 6.69
C PHE A 67 0.43 1.51 8.10
N ALA A 68 1.49 0.74 8.31
CA ALA A 68 2.18 0.66 9.60
C ALA A 68 2.70 2.03 10.06
N ALA A 69 3.27 2.85 9.16
CA ALA A 69 3.68 4.20 9.47
C ALA A 69 2.50 5.09 9.91
N THR A 70 1.35 5.03 9.22
CA THR A 70 0.16 5.77 9.64
C THR A 70 -0.41 5.30 10.98
N PHE A 71 -0.35 4.00 11.25
CA PHE A 71 -0.76 3.43 12.52
C PHE A 71 0.13 3.93 13.67
N LEU A 72 1.45 3.96 13.47
CA LEU A 72 2.39 4.51 14.45
C LEU A 72 2.16 6.00 14.70
N ILE A 73 1.90 6.78 13.65
CA ILE A 73 1.54 8.21 13.80
C ILE A 73 0.28 8.34 14.64
N SER A 74 -0.77 7.58 14.32
CA SER A 74 -2.03 7.61 15.07
C SER A 74 -1.89 7.14 16.51
N ALA A 75 -0.98 6.21 16.80
CA ALA A 75 -0.72 5.73 18.16
C ALA A 75 0.10 6.74 18.98
N SER A 76 0.88 7.60 18.32
CA SER A 76 1.74 8.60 18.95
C SER A 76 1.06 9.95 19.23
N LEU A 77 -0.19 10.12 18.82
CA LEU A 77 -0.90 11.40 18.75
C LEU A 77 -1.96 11.58 19.83
#